data_AF-A0A2V8GWV1-F1
#
_entry.id   AF-A0A2V8GWV1-F1
#
_cell.length_a   1.000
_cell.length_b   1.000
_cell.length_c   1.000
_cell.angle_alpha   90.00
_cell.angle_beta   90.00
_cell.angle_gamma   90.00
#
_symmetry.space_group_name_H-M   'P 1'
#
loop_
_entity.id
_entity.type
_entity.pdbx_description
1 polymer ?
#
loop_
_entity_poly.entity_id
_entity_poly.type
_entity_poly.pdbx_seq_one_letter_code
_entity_poly.pdbx_strand_id
1 'polypeptide(L)'
;MPVLEETLAAVKPYGQTAIYDALILALDHMHYATRSKKAVLLMTDGVDNSSKHTLNEAIEATQHAHVAVYTVGLLSESGGQKAEDSLVRIAEASGGRAFFPLTVEEARADMERVARDLREQYTLGYIPSNPSRSGQWRSVRVDVIPPRGTPRTTKLYATYRHGYYGPAN
;
A
#
# COMPACT_ATOMS: atom_id res chain seq x y z
N MET A 1 -9.58 19.09 -9.56
CA MET A 1 -8.38 18.67 -10.28
C MET A 1 -7.25 19.71 -10.26
N PRO A 2 -7.45 21.03 -10.50
CA PRO A 2 -6.31 21.96 -10.65
C PRO A 2 -5.47 22.13 -9.37
N VAL A 3 -6.10 22.04 -8.19
CA VAL A 3 -5.39 22.18 -6.90
C VAL A 3 -4.34 21.08 -6.69
N LEU A 4 -4.60 19.83 -7.12
CA LEU A 4 -3.64 18.75 -6.91
C LEU A 4 -2.39 18.94 -7.79
N GLU A 5 -2.57 19.26 -9.06
CA GLU A 5 -1.47 19.53 -9.99
C GLU A 5 -0.62 20.72 -9.53
N GLU A 6 -1.28 21.80 -9.12
CA GLU A 6 -0.61 23.00 -8.59
C GLU A 6 0.16 22.70 -7.30
N THR A 7 -0.45 21.97 -6.36
CA THR A 7 0.25 21.58 -5.12
C THR A 7 1.44 20.67 -5.39
N LEU A 8 1.31 19.69 -6.29
CA LEU A 8 2.39 18.77 -6.61
C LEU A 8 3.56 19.50 -7.31
N ALA A 9 3.25 20.42 -8.23
CA ALA A 9 4.26 21.26 -8.89
C ALA A 9 5.00 22.18 -7.91
N ALA A 10 4.37 22.54 -6.79
CA ALA A 10 4.96 23.38 -5.76
C ALA A 10 5.81 22.61 -4.72
N VAL A 11 5.73 21.26 -4.67
CA VAL A 11 6.53 20.45 -3.75
C VAL A 11 8.01 20.53 -4.15
N LYS A 12 8.85 21.04 -3.24
CA LYS A 12 10.31 21.01 -3.37
C LYS A 12 10.88 19.91 -2.47
N PRO A 13 11.53 18.88 -3.02
CA PRO A 13 12.22 17.89 -2.20
C PRO A 13 13.41 18.55 -1.48
N TYR A 14 13.55 18.30 -0.18
CA TYR A 14 14.64 18.82 0.64
C TYR A 14 14.90 17.87 1.83
N GLY A 15 16.18 17.75 2.22
CA GLY A 15 16.55 17.19 3.52
C GLY A 15 16.77 15.68 3.53
N GLN A 16 16.45 15.07 4.68
CA GLN A 16 16.51 13.63 4.92
C GLN A 16 15.18 12.96 4.53
N THR A 17 15.18 11.63 4.42
CA THR A 17 14.04 10.84 3.97
C THR A 17 13.43 10.10 5.16
N ALA A 18 12.29 10.60 5.65
CA ALA A 18 11.51 10.04 6.78
C ALA A 18 10.19 9.44 6.27
N ILE A 19 10.30 8.34 5.53
CA ILE A 19 9.20 7.63 4.87
C ILE A 19 8.21 7.08 5.89
N TYR A 20 8.71 6.46 6.96
CA TYR A 20 7.86 5.79 7.95
C TYR A 20 7.03 6.80 8.74
N ASP A 21 7.66 7.89 9.20
CA ASP A 21 6.96 8.97 9.91
C ASP A 21 5.94 9.66 8.98
N ALA A 22 6.31 9.92 7.73
CA ALA A 22 5.40 10.52 6.74
C ALA A 22 4.19 9.62 6.43
N LEU A 23 4.41 8.31 6.32
CA LEU A 23 3.34 7.35 6.12
C LEU A 23 2.39 7.32 7.31
N ILE A 24 2.91 7.20 8.53
CA ILE A 24 2.09 7.17 9.75
C ILE A 24 1.25 8.46 9.85
N LEU A 25 1.88 9.62 9.61
CA LEU A 25 1.17 10.90 9.59
C LEU A 25 0.06 10.93 8.52
N ALA A 26 0.32 10.42 7.33
CA ALA A 26 -0.68 10.34 6.26
C ALA A 26 -1.85 9.43 6.65
N LEU A 27 -1.56 8.26 7.24
CA LEU A 27 -2.57 7.32 7.72
C LEU A 27 -3.43 7.93 8.83
N ASP A 28 -2.82 8.64 9.79
CA ASP A 28 -3.55 9.37 10.83
C ASP A 28 -4.45 10.46 10.24
N HIS A 29 -3.98 11.16 9.21
CA HIS A 29 -4.79 12.17 8.52
C HIS A 29 -6.00 11.55 7.80
N MET A 30 -5.90 10.30 7.33
CA MET A 30 -7.02 9.59 6.71
C MET A 30 -8.18 9.30 7.67
N HIS A 31 -8.02 9.47 8.99
CA HIS A 31 -9.15 9.46 9.93
C HIS A 31 -10.17 10.56 9.63
N TYR A 32 -9.73 11.71 9.12
CA TYR A 32 -10.61 12.84 8.76
C TYR A 32 -11.29 12.66 7.38
N ALA A 33 -10.87 11.67 6.59
CA ALA A 33 -11.46 11.42 5.28
C ALA A 33 -12.88 10.87 5.39
N THR A 34 -13.82 11.52 4.69
CA THR A 34 -15.26 11.22 4.73
C THR A 34 -15.72 10.17 3.73
N ARG A 35 -14.86 9.81 2.76
CA ARG A 35 -15.16 8.79 1.75
C ARG A 35 -14.80 7.41 2.27
N SER A 36 -15.58 6.41 1.87
CA SER A 36 -15.39 5.00 2.27
C SER A 36 -14.15 4.38 1.64
N LYS A 37 -13.85 4.73 0.38
CA LYS A 37 -12.63 4.32 -0.32
C LYS A 37 -11.49 5.29 0.00
N LYS A 38 -10.49 4.80 0.72
CA LYS A 38 -9.34 5.56 1.19
C LYS A 38 -8.07 4.92 0.65
N ALA A 39 -7.18 5.75 0.09
CA ALA A 39 -5.90 5.30 -0.39
C ALA A 39 -4.81 6.34 -0.14
N VAL A 40 -3.60 5.87 0.09
CA VAL A 40 -2.36 6.64 0.17
C VAL A 40 -1.46 6.18 -0.97
N LEU A 41 -0.94 7.14 -1.73
CA LEU A 41 0.12 6.93 -2.71
C LEU A 41 1.41 7.50 -2.11
N LEU A 42 2.33 6.61 -1.72
CA LEU A 42 3.62 6.97 -1.16
C LEU A 42 4.67 6.92 -2.27
N MET A 43 5.23 8.07 -2.64
CA MET A 43 6.30 8.17 -3.63
C MET A 43 7.60 8.55 -2.94
N THR A 44 8.69 7.84 -3.24
CA THR A 44 10.01 8.09 -2.64
C THR A 44 11.13 7.70 -3.60
N ASP A 45 12.27 8.36 -3.50
CA ASP A 45 13.49 8.13 -4.29
C ASP A 45 14.56 7.32 -3.53
N GLY A 46 14.35 7.03 -2.25
CA GLY A 46 15.40 6.48 -1.41
C GLY A 46 14.97 5.60 -0.24
N VAL A 47 15.97 5.18 0.52
CA VAL A 47 15.85 4.43 1.78
C VAL A 47 15.57 5.42 2.91
N ASP A 48 14.68 5.05 3.84
CA ASP A 48 14.48 5.81 5.07
C ASP A 48 15.78 5.94 5.87
N ASN A 49 16.13 7.16 6.26
CA ASN A 49 17.36 7.47 6.98
C ASN A 49 17.16 8.39 8.20
N SER A 50 15.92 8.81 8.48
CA SER A 50 15.64 9.82 9.51
C SER A 50 14.31 9.66 10.24
N SER A 51 13.53 8.61 9.95
CA SER A 51 12.32 8.35 10.71
C SER A 51 12.63 8.02 12.17
N LYS A 52 11.76 8.48 13.06
CA LYS A 52 11.73 8.04 14.46
C LYS A 52 11.05 6.68 14.60
N HIS A 53 10.12 6.38 13.69
CA HIS A 53 9.47 5.09 13.60
C HIS A 53 10.27 4.10 12.75
N THR A 54 10.07 2.83 13.04
CA THR A 54 10.64 1.69 12.32
C THR A 54 9.70 1.23 11.20
N LEU A 55 10.25 0.45 10.26
CA LEU A 55 9.46 -0.23 9.22
C LEU A 55 8.32 -1.08 9.82
N ASN A 56 8.57 -1.77 10.94
CA ASN A 56 7.56 -2.63 11.54
C ASN A 56 6.41 -1.81 12.15
N GLU A 57 6.71 -0.67 12.78
CA GLU A 57 5.67 0.25 13.28
C GLU A 57 4.86 0.85 12.13
N ALA A 58 5.50 1.20 11.01
CA ALA A 58 4.81 1.67 9.81
C ALA A 58 3.89 0.59 9.20
N ILE A 59 4.34 -0.68 9.17
CA ILE A 59 3.54 -1.82 8.72
C ILE A 59 2.34 -2.03 9.66
N GLU A 60 2.55 -1.99 10.97
CA GLU A 60 1.48 -2.14 11.96
C GLU A 60 0.45 -1.01 11.83
N ALA A 61 0.89 0.24 11.74
CA ALA A 61 0.01 1.38 11.47
C ALA A 61 -0.80 1.20 10.17
N THR A 62 -0.15 0.73 9.11
CA THR A 62 -0.79 0.42 7.83
C THR A 62 -1.87 -0.66 7.97
N GLN A 63 -1.60 -1.70 8.75
CA GLN A 63 -2.58 -2.75 9.04
C GLN A 63 -3.76 -2.19 9.84
N HIS A 64 -3.58 -1.25 10.76
CA HIS A 64 -4.68 -0.69 11.54
C HIS A 64 -5.52 0.35 10.79
N ALA A 65 -4.95 1.09 9.84
CA ALA A 65 -5.58 2.27 9.25
C ALA A 65 -6.78 2.01 8.32
N HIS A 66 -7.02 0.77 7.88
CA HIS A 66 -8.05 0.45 6.87
C HIS A 66 -7.96 1.32 5.59
N VAL A 67 -6.73 1.64 5.16
CA VAL A 67 -6.41 2.48 4.02
C VAL A 67 -5.51 1.68 3.08
N ALA A 68 -5.82 1.66 1.77
CA ALA A 68 -4.94 1.01 0.79
C ALA A 68 -3.70 1.88 0.56
N VAL A 69 -2.51 1.29 0.71
CA VAL A 69 -1.23 1.97 0.51
C VAL A 69 -0.57 1.43 -0.76
N TYR A 70 -0.33 2.34 -1.69
CA TYR A 70 0.45 2.06 -2.90
C TYR A 70 1.79 2.78 -2.79
N THR A 71 2.88 2.08 -3.08
CA THR A 71 4.23 2.66 -3.03
C THR A 71 4.80 2.80 -4.43
N VAL A 72 5.51 3.89 -4.69
CA VAL A 72 6.25 4.13 -5.94
C VAL A 72 7.68 4.49 -5.57
N GLY A 73 8.62 3.60 -5.87
CA GLY A 73 10.04 3.79 -5.62
C GLY A 73 10.76 4.24 -6.88
N LEU A 74 11.28 5.47 -6.90
CA LEU A 74 12.17 6.01 -7.94
C LEU A 74 13.62 5.70 -7.56
N LEU A 75 13.96 4.42 -7.48
CA LEU A 75 15.21 3.94 -6.90
C LEU A 75 16.38 4.07 -7.90
N SER A 76 17.53 4.55 -7.43
CA SER A 76 18.79 4.46 -8.18
C SER A 76 19.49 3.12 -7.94
N GLU A 77 20.44 2.75 -8.82
CA GLU A 77 21.08 1.42 -8.82
C GLU A 77 21.81 1.04 -7.51
N SER A 78 22.15 2.00 -6.65
CA SER A 78 22.83 1.75 -5.37
C SER A 78 21.88 1.87 -4.17
N GLY A 79 21.77 0.80 -3.38
CA GLY A 79 20.93 0.75 -2.17
C GLY A 79 19.45 0.43 -2.40
N GLY A 80 19.05 0.18 -3.67
CA GLY A 80 17.66 -0.08 -4.07
C GLY A 80 16.99 -1.25 -3.35
N GLN A 81 17.67 -2.39 -3.16
CA GLN A 81 17.02 -3.60 -2.63
C GLN A 81 16.36 -3.40 -1.26
N LYS A 82 17.02 -2.69 -0.34
CA LYS A 82 16.45 -2.46 1.01
C LYS A 82 15.26 -1.50 0.96
N ALA A 83 15.32 -0.48 0.11
CA ALA A 83 14.18 0.42 -0.11
C ALA A 83 13.01 -0.34 -0.75
N GLU A 84 13.29 -1.11 -1.80
CA GLU A 84 12.33 -1.96 -2.51
C GLU A 84 11.61 -2.90 -1.54
N ASP A 85 12.35 -3.69 -0.76
CA ASP A 85 11.79 -4.63 0.20
C ASP A 85 10.88 -3.91 1.23
N SER A 86 11.29 -2.74 1.69
CA SER A 86 10.52 -1.94 2.67
C SER A 86 9.21 -1.44 2.06
N LEU A 87 9.27 -0.92 0.83
CA LEU A 87 8.11 -0.39 0.10
C LEU A 87 7.12 -1.49 -0.31
N VAL A 88 7.62 -2.67 -0.68
CA VAL A 88 6.79 -3.86 -0.94
C VAL A 88 6.05 -4.26 0.33
N ARG A 89 6.77 -4.43 1.45
CA ARG A 89 6.17 -4.85 2.72
C ARG A 89 5.10 -3.88 3.22
N ILE A 90 5.33 -2.57 3.07
CA ILE A 90 4.35 -1.53 3.40
C ILE A 90 3.10 -1.67 2.54
N ALA A 91 3.25 -1.76 1.21
CA ALA A 91 2.12 -1.82 0.30
C ALA A 91 1.27 -3.08 0.53
N GLU A 92 1.91 -4.24 0.64
CA GLU A 92 1.24 -5.53 0.86
C GLU A 92 0.50 -5.61 2.20
N ALA A 93 1.00 -4.92 3.24
CA ALA A 93 0.33 -4.87 4.55
C ALA A 93 -1.10 -4.31 4.48
N SER A 94 -1.37 -3.45 3.50
CA SER A 94 -2.70 -2.87 3.24
C SER A 94 -3.51 -3.63 2.17
N GLY A 95 -2.89 -4.55 1.43
CA GLY A 95 -3.44 -5.13 0.21
C GLY A 95 -3.26 -4.27 -1.05
N GLY A 96 -2.42 -3.23 -0.98
CA GLY A 96 -2.00 -2.43 -2.13
C GLY A 96 -0.81 -3.05 -2.86
N ARG A 97 -0.11 -2.25 -3.67
CA ARG A 97 1.04 -2.69 -4.50
C ARG A 97 2.17 -1.68 -4.52
N ALA A 98 3.38 -2.20 -4.65
CA ALA A 98 4.59 -1.43 -4.92
C ALA A 98 4.89 -1.39 -6.42
N PHE A 99 5.38 -0.25 -6.88
CA PHE A 99 5.78 0.01 -8.26
C PHE A 99 7.18 0.61 -8.29
N PHE A 100 7.99 0.21 -9.27
CA PHE A 100 9.38 0.64 -9.42
C PHE A 100 9.64 1.01 -10.88
N PRO A 101 8.98 2.06 -11.40
CA PRO A 101 9.14 2.44 -12.79
C PRO A 101 10.54 3.01 -13.04
N LEU A 102 11.12 2.64 -14.18
CA LEU A 102 12.40 3.17 -14.66
C LEU A 102 12.21 4.30 -15.68
N THR A 103 10.99 4.44 -16.20
CA THR A 103 10.63 5.44 -17.22
C THR A 103 9.35 6.18 -16.84
N VAL A 104 9.14 7.35 -17.43
CA VAL A 104 7.91 8.14 -17.25
C VAL A 104 6.70 7.39 -17.80
N GLU A 105 6.88 6.66 -18.90
CA GLU A 105 5.85 5.85 -19.53
C GLU A 105 5.39 4.70 -18.62
N GLU A 106 6.33 4.04 -17.95
CA GLU A 106 6.03 3.01 -16.93
C GLU A 106 5.32 3.62 -15.73
N ALA A 107 5.81 4.76 -15.20
CA ALA A 107 5.18 5.44 -14.08
C ALA A 107 3.72 5.84 -14.39
N ARG A 108 3.46 6.33 -15.62
CA ARG A 108 2.11 6.61 -16.10
C ARG A 108 1.26 5.34 -16.15
N ALA A 109 1.79 4.25 -16.70
CA ALA A 109 1.07 2.98 -16.78
C ALA A 109 0.74 2.41 -15.39
N ASP A 110 1.64 2.58 -14.41
CA ASP A 110 1.44 2.17 -13.02
C ASP A 110 0.40 3.03 -12.31
N MET A 111 0.42 4.35 -12.50
CA MET A 111 -0.63 5.25 -12.01
C MET A 111 -2.01 4.88 -12.56
N GLU A 112 -2.10 4.48 -13.84
CA GLU A 112 -3.35 3.97 -14.42
C GLU A 112 -3.79 2.64 -13.79
N ARG A 113 -2.84 1.76 -13.41
CA ARG A 113 -3.15 0.54 -12.66
C ARG A 113 -3.71 0.86 -11.27
N VAL A 114 -3.10 1.79 -10.53
CA VAL A 114 -3.62 2.26 -9.24
C VAL A 114 -5.03 2.82 -9.40
N ALA A 115 -5.26 3.66 -10.42
CA ALA A 115 -6.58 4.23 -10.68
C ALA A 115 -7.64 3.15 -10.99
N ARG A 116 -7.27 2.09 -11.72
CA ARG A 116 -8.14 0.92 -11.96
C ARG A 116 -8.41 0.16 -10.68
N ASP A 117 -7.38 -0.17 -9.89
CA ASP A 117 -7.54 -0.91 -8.62
C ASP A 117 -8.47 -0.19 -7.64
N LEU A 118 -8.44 1.15 -7.60
CA LEU A 118 -9.32 1.94 -6.74
C LEU A 118 -10.77 1.97 -7.23
N ARG A 119 -10.97 1.89 -8.56
CA ARG A 119 -12.31 1.83 -9.18
C ARG A 119 -12.93 0.44 -9.06
N GLU A 120 -12.15 -0.59 -9.37
CA GLU A 120 -12.56 -1.97 -9.57
C GLU A 120 -12.13 -2.83 -8.37
N GLN A 121 -12.89 -2.76 -7.29
CA GLN A 121 -12.66 -3.58 -6.09
C GLN A 121 -13.78 -4.60 -5.92
N TYR A 122 -13.39 -5.84 -5.64
CA TYR A 122 -14.30 -6.88 -5.17
C TYR A 122 -14.34 -6.85 -3.64
N THR A 123 -15.53 -6.91 -3.06
CA THR A 123 -15.70 -7.06 -1.61
C THR A 123 -16.04 -8.51 -1.30
N LEU A 124 -15.18 -9.16 -0.51
CA LEU A 124 -15.39 -10.51 -0.01
C LEU A 124 -15.75 -10.44 1.48
N GLY A 125 -16.90 -11.02 1.84
CA GLY A 125 -17.32 -11.17 3.22
C GLY A 125 -17.17 -12.62 3.67
N TYR A 126 -16.64 -12.85 4.87
CA TYR A 126 -16.58 -14.16 5.48
C TYR A 126 -16.79 -14.05 6.99
N ILE A 127 -17.28 -15.12 7.62
CA ILE A 127 -17.43 -15.19 9.08
C ILE A 127 -16.24 -15.97 9.63
N PRO A 128 -15.44 -15.39 10.54
CA PRO A 128 -14.31 -16.11 11.13
C PRO A 128 -14.81 -17.26 12.01
N SER A 129 -14.22 -18.44 11.83
CA SER A 129 -14.51 -19.61 12.67
C SER A 129 -14.01 -19.49 14.10
N ASN A 130 -13.07 -18.56 14.37
CA ASN A 130 -12.55 -18.28 15.70
C ASN A 130 -13.37 -17.16 16.39
N PRO A 131 -14.12 -17.46 17.47
CA PRO A 131 -14.91 -16.47 18.20
C PRO A 131 -14.10 -15.60 19.17
N SER A 132 -12.80 -15.85 19.35
CA SER A 132 -11.96 -15.16 20.34
C SER A 132 -11.87 -13.65 20.11
N ARG A 133 -12.06 -12.85 21.16
CA ARG A 133 -11.92 -11.38 21.18
C ARG A 133 -10.60 -10.94 21.82
N SER A 134 -9.52 -11.63 21.49
CA SER A 134 -8.19 -11.41 22.07
C SER A 134 -7.41 -10.24 21.46
N GLY A 135 -8.00 -9.49 20.51
CA GLY A 135 -7.29 -8.46 19.77
C GLY A 135 -6.18 -8.98 18.85
N GLN A 136 -6.01 -10.29 18.71
CA GLN A 136 -4.86 -10.87 18.00
C GLN A 136 -5.01 -10.77 16.48
N TRP A 137 -3.86 -10.79 15.79
CA TRP A 137 -3.80 -10.86 14.33
C TRP A 137 -4.46 -12.13 13.79
N ARG A 138 -5.25 -11.98 12.74
CA ARG A 138 -5.94 -13.04 12.01
C ARG A 138 -5.53 -12.98 10.56
N SER A 139 -4.76 -13.99 10.11
CA SER A 139 -4.36 -14.08 8.71
C SER A 139 -5.55 -14.45 7.81
N VAL A 140 -5.55 -13.87 6.62
CA VAL A 140 -6.48 -14.13 5.53
C VAL A 140 -5.66 -14.57 4.33
N ARG A 141 -6.12 -15.62 3.63
CA ARG A 141 -5.58 -16.06 2.34
C ARG A 141 -6.71 -16.01 1.31
N VAL A 142 -6.41 -15.49 0.14
CA VAL A 142 -7.32 -15.49 -1.02
C VAL A 142 -6.63 -16.25 -2.14
N ASP A 143 -7.26 -17.34 -2.55
CA ASP A 143 -6.80 -18.15 -3.68
C ASP A 143 -7.68 -17.83 -4.91
N VAL A 144 -7.04 -17.45 -6.02
CA VAL A 144 -7.73 -17.20 -7.29
C VAL A 144 -7.79 -18.49 -8.08
N ILE A 145 -9.01 -18.97 -8.35
CA ILE A 145 -9.25 -20.18 -9.15
C ILE A 145 -9.53 -19.75 -10.60
N PRO A 146 -8.63 -20.04 -11.56
CA PRO A 146 -8.87 -19.69 -12.96
C PRO A 146 -10.08 -20.43 -13.53
N PRO A 147 -10.91 -19.76 -14.35
CA PRO A 147 -12.01 -20.42 -15.06
C PRO A 147 -11.52 -21.60 -15.91
N ARG A 148 -12.37 -22.62 -16.09
CA ARG A 148 -12.08 -23.74 -17.00
C ARG A 148 -11.78 -23.22 -18.40
N GLY A 149 -10.70 -23.72 -19.01
CA GLY A 149 -10.26 -23.30 -20.34
C GLY A 149 -9.28 -22.11 -20.35
N THR A 150 -8.95 -21.53 -19.20
CA THR A 150 -7.90 -20.51 -19.10
C THR A 150 -6.56 -21.10 -19.54
N PRO A 151 -5.82 -20.49 -20.48
CA PRO A 151 -4.50 -20.96 -20.88
C PRO A 151 -3.57 -21.09 -19.68
N ARG A 152 -2.73 -22.14 -19.63
CA ARG A 152 -1.78 -22.36 -18.51
C ARG A 152 -0.74 -21.24 -18.37
N THR A 153 -0.57 -20.44 -19.41
CA THR A 153 0.31 -19.26 -19.44
C THR A 153 -0.33 -18.05 -18.75
N THR A 154 -1.66 -18.02 -18.61
CA THR A 154 -2.37 -16.94 -17.93
C THR A 154 -2.28 -17.13 -16.43
N LYS A 155 -1.45 -16.31 -15.77
CA LYS A 155 -1.41 -16.23 -14.31
C LYS A 155 -2.38 -15.15 -13.85
N LEU A 156 -3.29 -15.50 -12.95
CA LEU A 156 -4.19 -14.57 -12.29
C LEU A 156 -3.68 -14.35 -10.87
N TYR A 157 -3.65 -13.09 -10.45
CA TYR A 157 -3.22 -12.69 -9.12
C TYR A 157 -4.30 -11.80 -8.50
N ALA A 158 -4.55 -11.98 -7.21
CA ALA A 158 -5.35 -11.06 -6.42
C ALA A 158 -4.43 -10.32 -5.46
N THR A 159 -4.63 -9.01 -5.34
CA THR A 159 -4.07 -8.21 -4.26
C THR A 159 -5.15 -8.04 -3.19
N TYR A 160 -4.80 -8.38 -1.96
CA TYR A 160 -5.75 -8.39 -0.85
C TYR A 160 -5.01 -8.18 0.45
N ARG A 161 -5.73 -7.73 1.46
CA ARG A 161 -5.17 -7.56 2.80
C ARG A 161 -4.92 -8.93 3.43
N HIS A 162 -3.66 -9.20 3.81
CA HIS A 162 -3.24 -10.52 4.31
C HIS A 162 -3.76 -10.89 5.72
N GLY A 163 -4.53 -10.01 6.35
CA GLY A 163 -5.14 -10.26 7.64
C GLY A 163 -5.64 -8.99 8.33
N TYR A 164 -6.15 -9.14 9.54
CA TYR A 164 -6.67 -8.04 10.35
C TYR A 164 -6.54 -8.38 11.83
N TYR A 165 -6.55 -7.35 12.67
CA TYR A 165 -6.64 -7.53 14.11
C TYR A 165 -8.09 -7.80 14.50
N GLY A 166 -8.32 -8.88 15.24
CA GLY A 166 -9.65 -9.19 15.78
C GLY A 166 -10.11 -8.13 16.78
N PRO A 167 -11.40 -8.12 17.16
CA PRO A 167 -11.88 -7.25 18.21
C PRO A 167 -11.13 -7.53 19.53
N ALA A 168 -10.72 -6.48 20.21
CA ALA A 168 -10.25 -6.51 21.60
C ALA A 168 -11.41 -6.15 22.53
N ASN A 169 -11.42 -6.73 23.74
CA ASN A 169 -12.30 -6.32 24.84
C ASN A 169 -11.57 -5.32 25.73
#